data_AF-A0A1Y2R4P5-F1
#
_entry.id   AF-A0A1Y2R4P5-F1
#
_cell.length_a   1.000
_cell.length_b   1.000
_cell.length_c   1.000
_cell.angle_alpha   90.00
_cell.angle_beta   90.00
_cell.angle_gamma   90.00
#
_symmetry.space_group_name_H-M   'P 1'
#
loop_
_entity.id
_entity.type
_entity.pdbx_description
1 polymer ?
#
loop_
_entity_poly.entity_id
_entity_poly.type
_entity_poly.pdbx_seq_one_letter_code
_entity_poly.pdbx_strand_id
1 'polypeptide(L)'
;MPIMSNVLTPDITQANHFLDLLGADDAFTFQTFDDNGNRKDGRLARVFHGTLDQHLPKLSRLQQQGAGVFVMVNEGDGVIHADSATCRTTKNVVSVRALWVDLDGSPLQPVLDAHDPDIVVESSPNRWHAYWLTNDCARADFKLRQQQIAAKFKGDPKVCDLPRVMRLPGFWHQKSEPFMTRLVQLEAKK
;
A
#
# COMPACT_ATOMS: atom_id res chain seq x y z
N MET A 1 15.03 26.76 23.14
CA MET A 1 14.91 26.58 21.67
C MET A 1 13.81 25.56 21.44
N PRO A 2 12.64 25.92 20.89
CA PRO A 2 11.64 24.92 20.55
C PRO A 2 12.23 24.05 19.43
N ILE A 3 12.18 22.74 19.62
CA ILE A 3 12.52 21.76 18.59
C ILE A 3 11.52 22.01 17.46
N MET A 4 11.98 22.55 16.33
CA MET A 4 11.16 22.60 15.12
C MET A 4 10.88 21.15 14.74
N SER A 5 9.71 20.63 15.14
CA SER A 5 9.22 19.35 14.67
C SER A 5 9.10 19.48 13.15
N ASN A 6 9.92 18.73 12.41
CA ASN A 6 9.86 18.73 10.96
C ASN A 6 8.48 18.20 10.57
N VAL A 7 7.61 19.04 10.00
CA VAL A 7 6.24 18.67 9.67
C VAL A 7 6.29 17.81 8.42
N LEU A 8 5.94 16.52 8.56
CA LEU A 8 5.91 15.58 7.43
C LEU A 8 4.61 15.74 6.64
N THR A 9 4.57 16.65 5.68
CA THR A 9 3.39 16.87 4.82
C THR A 9 3.29 15.76 3.77
N PRO A 10 2.17 15.03 3.64
CA PRO A 10 1.99 14.07 2.55
C PRO A 10 1.84 14.76 1.19
N ASP A 11 2.29 14.10 0.11
CA ASP A 11 2.04 14.48 -1.28
C ASP A 11 0.71 13.88 -1.76
N ILE A 12 -0.34 14.69 -1.75
CA ILE A 12 -1.72 14.25 -2.03
C ILE A 12 -1.93 13.96 -3.51
N THR A 13 -1.24 14.70 -4.39
CA THR A 13 -1.31 14.48 -5.83
C THR A 13 -0.84 13.07 -6.16
N GLN A 14 0.24 12.62 -5.52
CA GLN A 14 0.80 11.30 -5.74
C GLN A 14 -0.03 10.19 -5.12
N ALA A 15 -0.60 10.43 -3.94
CA ALA A 15 -1.54 9.50 -3.30
C ALA A 15 -2.78 9.28 -4.18
N ASN A 16 -3.39 10.35 -4.69
CA ASN A 16 -4.51 10.27 -5.62
C ASN A 16 -4.12 9.56 -6.91
N HIS A 17 -2.97 9.90 -7.52
CA HIS A 17 -2.53 9.22 -8.73
C HIS A 17 -2.38 7.70 -8.55
N PHE A 18 -1.84 7.24 -7.42
CA PHE A 18 -1.76 5.80 -7.14
C PHE A 18 -3.14 5.15 -6.98
N LEU A 19 -4.06 5.81 -6.26
CA LEU A 19 -5.43 5.31 -6.07
C LEU A 19 -6.21 5.28 -7.38
N ASP A 20 -6.08 6.30 -8.22
CA ASP A 20 -6.74 6.38 -9.53
C ASP A 20 -6.29 5.25 -10.46
N LEU A 21 -4.99 4.91 -10.43
CA LEU A 21 -4.46 3.76 -11.17
C LEU A 21 -5.04 2.43 -10.68
N LEU A 22 -5.29 2.27 -9.37
CA LEU A 22 -5.91 1.07 -8.81
C LEU A 22 -7.42 1.01 -9.10
N GLY A 23 -8.11 2.13 -9.04
CA GLY A 23 -9.51 2.28 -9.43
C GLY A 23 -10.01 3.69 -9.15
N ALA A 24 -10.21 4.44 -10.23
CA ALA A 24 -10.63 5.83 -10.24
C ALA A 24 -11.97 6.06 -9.52
N ASP A 25 -12.06 7.17 -8.79
CA ASP A 25 -13.24 7.64 -8.05
C ASP A 25 -13.83 6.63 -7.04
N ASP A 26 -13.04 5.63 -6.64
CA ASP A 26 -13.50 4.54 -5.79
C ASP A 26 -13.25 4.80 -4.30
N ALA A 27 -13.99 4.09 -3.45
CA ALA A 27 -13.68 4.00 -2.03
C ALA A 27 -12.56 2.99 -1.79
N PHE A 28 -11.74 3.27 -0.79
CA PHE A 28 -10.64 2.40 -0.38
C PHE A 28 -10.68 2.13 1.12
N THR A 29 -10.17 0.97 1.50
CA THR A 29 -9.92 0.65 2.91
C THR A 29 -8.48 1.03 3.26
N PHE A 30 -8.32 2.11 4.02
CA PHE A 30 -7.04 2.54 4.56
C PHE A 30 -6.77 1.89 5.91
N GLN A 31 -5.50 1.64 6.19
CA GLN A 31 -5.03 1.14 7.47
C GLN A 31 -3.80 1.94 7.89
N THR A 32 -3.75 2.31 9.15
CA THR A 32 -2.54 2.88 9.76
C THR A 32 -1.93 1.92 10.77
N PHE A 33 -0.63 2.02 11.00
CA PHE A 33 0.09 1.32 12.07
C PHE A 33 1.12 2.26 12.68
N ASP A 34 1.54 2.01 13.94
CA ASP A 34 2.76 2.65 14.43
C ASP A 34 3.93 2.24 13.53
N ASP A 35 4.55 3.21 12.88
CA ASP A 35 5.61 3.01 11.91
C ASP A 35 6.89 3.58 12.48
N ASN A 36 7.16 3.35 13.76
CA ASN A 36 8.44 3.61 14.41
C ASN A 36 9.11 2.27 14.70
N GLY A 37 10.36 2.08 14.24
CA GLY A 37 11.07 0.81 14.38
C GLY A 37 11.36 0.37 15.82
N ASN A 38 11.28 1.29 16.79
CA ASN A 38 11.62 1.09 18.20
C ASN A 38 10.41 1.20 19.14
N ARG A 39 9.19 1.34 18.59
CA ARG A 39 7.95 1.52 19.36
C ARG A 39 6.84 0.65 18.78
N LYS A 40 5.86 0.32 19.62
CA LYS A 40 4.62 -0.36 19.21
C LYS A 40 3.40 0.26 19.88
N ASP A 41 2.93 1.37 19.34
CA ASP A 41 1.75 2.10 19.83
C ASP A 41 0.46 1.64 19.12
N GLY A 42 -0.28 0.75 19.77
CA GLY A 42 -1.57 0.24 19.26
C GLY A 42 -2.63 1.33 19.04
N ARG A 43 -2.46 2.54 19.59
CA ARG A 43 -3.39 3.66 19.35
C ARG A 43 -3.27 4.22 17.92
N LEU A 44 -2.19 3.90 17.22
CA LEU A 44 -1.99 4.29 15.82
C LEU A 44 -2.55 3.25 14.84
N ALA A 45 -2.98 2.09 15.31
CA ALA A 45 -3.64 1.09 14.47
C ALA A 45 -5.12 1.45 14.25
N ARG A 46 -5.47 1.97 13.08
CA ARG A 46 -6.84 2.37 12.72
C ARG A 46 -7.19 1.91 11.30
N VAL A 47 -8.45 1.57 11.09
CA VAL A 47 -9.02 1.24 9.77
C VAL A 47 -10.03 2.32 9.39
N PHE A 48 -9.98 2.77 8.15
CA PHE A 48 -10.90 3.74 7.56
C PHE A 48 -11.38 3.19 6.22
N HIS A 49 -12.64 3.41 5.88
CA HIS A 49 -13.16 3.08 4.55
C HIS A 49 -13.89 4.30 3.96
N GLY A 50 -13.59 4.63 2.71
CA GLY A 50 -14.11 5.81 2.01
C GLY A 50 -13.08 6.38 1.04
N THR A 51 -13.29 7.61 0.59
CA THR A 51 -12.35 8.29 -0.32
C THR A 51 -11.12 8.82 0.44
N LEU A 52 -10.03 9.13 -0.28
CA LEU A 52 -8.86 9.77 0.35
C LEU A 52 -9.24 11.10 0.99
N ASP A 53 -10.00 11.95 0.29
CA ASP A 53 -10.41 13.28 0.77
C ASP A 53 -11.18 13.22 2.09
N GLN A 54 -12.08 12.25 2.25
CA GLN A 54 -12.84 12.04 3.48
C GLN A 54 -11.93 11.77 4.68
N HIS A 55 -10.85 11.00 4.47
CA HIS A 55 -9.98 10.54 5.55
C HIS A 55 -8.66 11.31 5.65
N LEU A 56 -8.34 12.17 4.68
CA LEU A 56 -7.07 12.87 4.57
C LEU A 56 -6.68 13.63 5.86
N PRO A 57 -7.57 14.41 6.51
CA PRO A 57 -7.22 15.09 7.76
C PRO A 57 -6.80 14.10 8.87
N LYS A 58 -7.46 12.94 8.93
CA LYS A 58 -7.20 11.92 9.95
C LYS A 58 -5.91 11.15 9.65
N LEU A 59 -5.70 10.75 8.41
CA LEU A 59 -4.49 10.06 7.95
C LEU A 59 -3.25 10.95 8.14
N SER A 60 -3.34 12.22 7.74
CA SER A 60 -2.27 13.21 7.94
C SER A 60 -1.93 13.37 9.42
N ARG A 61 -2.94 13.51 10.28
CA ARG A 61 -2.72 13.61 11.74
C ARG A 61 -2.05 12.36 12.31
N LEU A 62 -2.49 11.16 11.91
CA LEU A 62 -1.88 9.91 12.38
C LEU A 62 -0.44 9.78 11.91
N GLN A 63 -0.14 10.18 10.67
CA GLN A 63 1.23 10.23 10.16
C GLN A 63 2.10 11.15 11.01
N GLN A 64 1.63 12.35 11.36
CA GLN A 64 2.37 13.25 12.25
C GLN A 64 2.64 12.66 13.65
N GLN A 65 1.85 11.67 14.07
CA GLN A 65 2.04 10.94 15.33
C GLN A 65 3.00 9.73 15.19
N GLY A 66 3.58 9.54 14.00
CA GLY A 66 4.48 8.43 13.68
C GLY A 66 3.78 7.21 13.07
N ALA A 67 2.56 7.36 12.55
CA ALA A 67 1.90 6.26 11.86
C ALA A 67 2.32 6.16 10.39
N GLY A 68 2.49 4.93 9.90
CA GLY A 68 2.54 4.65 8.47
C GLY A 68 1.13 4.56 7.93
N VAL A 69 0.92 5.01 6.69
CA VAL A 69 -0.38 4.96 6.00
C VAL A 69 -0.33 3.94 4.88
N PHE A 70 -1.31 3.04 4.88
CA PHE A 70 -1.41 1.92 3.98
C PHE A 70 -2.82 1.86 3.38
N VAL A 71 -2.95 1.21 2.23
CA VAL A 71 -4.21 0.95 1.56
C VAL A 71 -4.36 -0.53 1.24
N MET A 72 -5.55 -1.08 1.44
CA MET A 72 -5.91 -2.41 0.96
C MET A 72 -6.04 -2.34 -0.56
N VAL A 73 -5.16 -3.06 -1.27
CA VAL A 73 -5.05 -2.93 -2.73
C VAL A 73 -6.29 -3.49 -3.42
N ASN A 74 -6.81 -4.61 -2.94
CA ASN A 74 -8.02 -5.20 -3.50
C ASN A 74 -9.28 -4.49 -2.99
N GLU A 75 -10.31 -4.46 -3.81
CA GLU A 75 -11.57 -3.79 -3.52
C GLU A 75 -12.28 -4.49 -2.36
N GLY A 76 -12.76 -3.72 -1.39
CA GLY A 76 -13.53 -4.22 -0.27
C GLY A 76 -14.90 -3.57 -0.16
N ASP A 77 -15.87 -4.32 0.38
CA ASP A 77 -17.25 -3.88 0.59
C ASP A 77 -17.43 -2.79 1.68
N GLY A 78 -16.38 -2.47 2.44
CA GLY A 78 -16.42 -1.50 3.53
C GLY A 78 -17.23 -1.90 4.77
N VAL A 79 -17.79 -3.12 4.81
CA VAL A 79 -18.74 -3.56 5.85
C VAL A 79 -18.01 -4.15 7.06
N ILE A 80 -18.39 -3.74 8.27
CA ILE A 80 -17.94 -4.43 9.48
C ILE A 80 -18.88 -5.60 9.74
N HIS A 81 -18.45 -6.81 9.39
CA HIS A 81 -19.23 -8.04 9.60
C HIS A 81 -19.33 -8.40 11.08
N ALA A 82 -20.39 -9.11 11.48
CA ALA A 82 -20.72 -9.38 12.89
C ALA A 82 -19.62 -10.07 13.70
N ASP A 83 -18.74 -10.84 13.04
CA ASP A 83 -17.63 -11.56 13.64
C ASP A 83 -16.27 -10.88 13.45
N SER A 84 -16.28 -9.61 13.03
CA SER A 84 -15.08 -8.86 12.65
C SER A 84 -15.03 -7.49 13.32
N ALA A 85 -13.87 -7.09 13.81
CA ALA A 85 -13.69 -5.78 14.44
C ALA A 85 -13.54 -4.62 13.42
N THR A 86 -13.29 -4.94 12.15
CA THR A 86 -13.02 -3.96 11.08
C THR A 86 -13.52 -4.50 9.74
N CYS A 87 -13.63 -3.62 8.73
CA CYS A 87 -13.93 -3.98 7.34
C CYS A 87 -12.71 -4.44 6.52
N ARG A 88 -11.62 -4.84 7.19
CA ARG A 88 -10.40 -5.33 6.55
C ARG A 88 -10.20 -6.82 6.85
N THR A 89 -10.97 -7.65 6.17
CA THR A 89 -10.86 -9.12 6.24
C THR A 89 -10.97 -9.73 4.85
N THR A 90 -10.62 -11.02 4.72
CA THR A 90 -10.80 -11.76 3.47
C THR A 90 -12.26 -11.77 3.00
N LYS A 91 -13.24 -11.75 3.93
CA LYS A 91 -14.67 -11.73 3.61
C LYS A 91 -15.10 -10.42 2.95
N ASN A 92 -14.42 -9.32 3.27
CA ASN A 92 -14.71 -8.00 2.73
C ASN A 92 -14.28 -7.85 1.28
N VAL A 93 -13.29 -8.61 0.82
CA VAL A 93 -12.70 -8.40 -0.51
C VAL A 93 -13.67 -8.90 -1.58
N VAL A 94 -14.16 -8.00 -2.42
CA VAL A 94 -15.16 -8.29 -3.46
C VAL A 94 -14.53 -8.52 -4.84
N SER A 95 -13.43 -7.83 -5.14
CA SER A 95 -12.70 -7.95 -6.40
C SER A 95 -11.19 -7.81 -6.23
N VAL A 96 -10.43 -8.43 -7.12
CA VAL A 96 -8.96 -8.27 -7.21
C VAL A 96 -8.67 -7.12 -8.16
N ARG A 97 -7.94 -6.10 -7.71
CA ARG A 97 -7.55 -4.95 -8.55
C ARG A 97 -6.20 -5.12 -9.22
N ALA A 98 -5.31 -5.88 -8.59
CA ALA A 98 -3.95 -6.09 -9.06
C ALA A 98 -3.38 -7.42 -8.54
N LEU A 99 -2.35 -7.91 -9.22
CA LEU A 99 -1.33 -8.77 -8.63
C LEU A 99 -0.08 -7.93 -8.41
N TRP A 100 0.74 -8.25 -7.42
CA TRP A 100 1.91 -7.44 -7.12
C TRP A 100 3.02 -8.20 -6.43
N VAL A 101 4.23 -7.66 -6.50
CA VAL A 101 5.38 -8.15 -5.76
C VAL A 101 5.85 -7.08 -4.77
N ASP A 102 6.10 -7.49 -3.54
CA ASP A 102 6.97 -6.76 -2.62
C ASP A 102 8.35 -7.41 -2.71
N LEU A 103 9.34 -6.68 -3.23
CA LEU A 103 10.64 -7.28 -3.50
C LEU A 103 11.47 -7.55 -2.24
N ASP A 104 11.10 -6.99 -1.08
CA ASP A 104 11.84 -7.15 0.19
C ASP A 104 13.38 -7.17 -0.01
N GLY A 105 13.88 -6.22 -0.81
CA GLY A 105 15.33 -5.98 -1.01
C GLY A 105 15.92 -6.67 -2.25
N SER A 106 15.14 -7.49 -2.94
CA SER A 106 15.48 -7.95 -4.28
C SER A 106 15.48 -6.78 -5.30
N PRO A 107 16.31 -6.85 -6.35
CA PRO A 107 16.43 -5.78 -7.33
C PRO A 107 15.17 -5.65 -8.20
N LEU A 108 14.84 -4.42 -8.60
CA LEU A 108 13.70 -4.12 -9.49
C LEU A 108 13.91 -4.60 -10.93
N GLN A 109 15.15 -4.56 -11.44
CA GLN A 109 15.43 -4.80 -12.86
C GLN A 109 14.87 -6.11 -13.43
N PRO A 110 14.99 -7.28 -12.75
CA PRO A 110 14.40 -8.53 -13.25
C PRO A 110 12.87 -8.47 -13.44
N VAL A 111 12.17 -7.62 -12.68
CA VAL A 111 10.73 -7.40 -12.86
C VAL A 111 10.47 -6.66 -14.17
N LEU A 112 11.17 -5.54 -14.38
CA LEU A 112 11.06 -4.69 -15.58
C LEU A 112 11.49 -5.40 -16.87
N ASP A 113 12.42 -6.36 -16.76
CA ASP A 113 12.87 -7.15 -17.90
C ASP A 113 11.88 -8.26 -18.27
N ALA A 114 11.16 -8.81 -17.29
CA ALA A 114 10.28 -9.95 -17.49
C ALA A 114 8.86 -9.55 -17.91
N HIS A 115 8.26 -8.60 -17.19
CA HIS A 115 6.91 -8.09 -17.46
C HIS A 115 6.83 -6.66 -16.97
N ASP A 116 6.68 -5.71 -17.89
CA ASP A 116 6.52 -4.30 -17.55
C ASP A 116 5.31 -4.13 -16.59
N PRO A 117 5.54 -3.69 -15.33
CA PRO A 117 4.47 -3.45 -14.38
C PRO A 117 3.76 -2.13 -14.69
N ASP A 118 2.46 -2.06 -14.41
CA ASP A 118 1.66 -0.84 -14.60
C ASP A 118 2.01 0.22 -13.56
N ILE A 119 2.40 -0.21 -12.36
CA ILE A 119 2.77 0.68 -11.25
C ILE A 119 4.06 0.20 -10.61
N VAL A 120 4.99 1.11 -10.36
CA VAL A 120 6.17 0.87 -9.51
C VAL A 120 6.20 1.87 -8.37
N VAL A 121 6.43 1.35 -7.17
CA VAL A 121 6.54 2.13 -5.94
C VAL A 121 7.89 1.87 -5.30
N GLU A 122 8.62 2.92 -4.96
CA GLU A 122 9.72 2.84 -4.00
C GLU A 122 9.14 3.02 -2.59
N SER A 123 9.11 1.95 -1.81
CA SER A 123 8.46 1.92 -0.49
C SER A 123 9.34 2.41 0.64
N SER A 124 10.66 2.30 0.45
CA SER A 124 11.75 2.88 1.24
C SER A 124 13.01 2.86 0.36
N PRO A 125 14.12 3.50 0.73
CA PRO A 125 15.29 3.60 -0.14
C PRO A 125 15.73 2.24 -0.71
N ASN A 126 15.68 2.11 -2.04
CA ASN A 126 16.02 0.89 -2.79
C ASN A 126 15.15 -0.35 -2.48
N ARG A 127 13.93 -0.16 -1.94
CA ARG A 127 12.94 -1.22 -1.74
C ARG A 127 11.72 -0.94 -2.62
N TRP A 128 11.28 -1.95 -3.37
CA TRP A 128 10.32 -1.73 -4.46
C TRP A 128 9.10 -2.62 -4.34
N HIS A 129 7.95 -2.06 -4.70
CA HIS A 129 6.77 -2.83 -5.07
C HIS A 129 6.51 -2.62 -6.56
N ALA A 130 6.03 -3.66 -7.23
CA ALA A 130 5.57 -3.58 -8.62
C ALA A 130 4.21 -4.25 -8.75
N TYR A 131 3.28 -3.60 -9.46
CA TYR A 131 1.89 -4.01 -9.59
C TYR A 131 1.52 -4.23 -11.05
N TRP A 132 0.75 -5.28 -11.29
CA TRP A 132 0.08 -5.57 -12.56
C TRP A 132 -1.42 -5.49 -12.33
N LEU A 133 -2.06 -4.48 -12.90
CA LEU A 133 -3.49 -4.23 -12.78
C LEU A 133 -4.27 -5.35 -13.49
N THR A 134 -5.39 -5.77 -12.92
CA THR A 134 -6.19 -6.85 -13.49
C THR A 134 -7.64 -6.76 -13.07
N ASN A 135 -8.52 -7.22 -13.95
CA ASN A 135 -9.92 -7.55 -13.67
C ASN A 135 -10.21 -9.04 -13.88
N ASP A 136 -9.18 -9.86 -14.13
CA ASP A 136 -9.27 -11.26 -14.57
C ASP A 136 -8.58 -12.22 -13.57
N CYS A 137 -8.56 -11.85 -12.28
CA CYS A 137 -8.08 -12.73 -11.22
C CYS A 137 -9.22 -13.10 -10.28
N ALA A 138 -9.67 -14.35 -10.33
CA ALA A 138 -10.59 -14.89 -9.34
C ALA A 138 -9.96 -14.82 -7.93
N ARG A 139 -10.77 -14.43 -6.94
CA ARG A 139 -10.32 -14.33 -5.53
C ARG A 139 -9.71 -15.63 -5.00
N ALA A 140 -10.20 -16.78 -5.45
CA ALA A 140 -9.69 -18.09 -5.06
C ALA A 140 -8.26 -18.35 -5.56
N ASP A 141 -7.88 -17.77 -6.69
CA ASP A 141 -6.57 -17.97 -7.32
C ASP A 141 -5.51 -16.99 -6.81
N PHE A 142 -5.94 -15.86 -6.22
CA PHE A 142 -5.08 -14.75 -5.83
C PHE A 142 -3.85 -15.18 -5.03
N LYS A 143 -4.05 -16.01 -4.01
CA LYS A 143 -2.97 -16.46 -3.12
C LYS A 143 -1.91 -17.26 -3.88
N LEU A 144 -2.33 -18.19 -4.73
CA LEU A 144 -1.42 -19.01 -5.52
C LEU A 144 -0.61 -18.14 -6.49
N ARG A 145 -1.28 -17.20 -7.18
CA ARG A 145 -0.63 -16.29 -8.13
C ARG A 145 0.38 -15.36 -7.45
N GLN A 146 0.04 -14.78 -6.30
CA GLN A 146 0.98 -13.98 -5.50
C GLN A 146 2.22 -14.78 -5.09
N GLN A 147 2.04 -16.02 -4.64
CA GLN A 147 3.16 -16.89 -4.27
C GLN A 147 4.06 -17.22 -5.46
N GLN A 148 3.50 -17.45 -6.65
CA GLN A 148 4.25 -17.68 -7.88
C GLN A 148 5.06 -16.43 -8.29
N ILE A 149 4.45 -15.25 -8.19
CA ILE A 149 5.12 -13.96 -8.47
C ILE A 149 6.28 -13.75 -7.47
N ALA A 150 6.03 -13.91 -6.17
CA ALA A 150 7.05 -13.79 -5.14
C ALA A 150 8.21 -14.78 -5.38
N ALA A 151 7.92 -16.04 -5.72
CA ALA A 151 8.95 -17.03 -6.04
C ALA A 151 9.76 -16.66 -7.29
N LYS A 152 9.11 -16.19 -8.36
CA LYS A 152 9.77 -15.77 -9.61
C LYS A 152 10.75 -14.63 -9.39
N PHE A 153 10.36 -13.63 -8.60
CA PHE A 153 11.13 -12.39 -8.42
C PHE A 153 11.85 -12.28 -7.06
N LYS A 154 11.87 -13.37 -6.28
CA LYS A 154 12.46 -13.40 -4.93
C LYS A 154 11.88 -12.31 -4.02
N GLY A 155 10.58 -12.07 -4.11
CA GLY A 155 9.84 -11.16 -3.24
C GLY A 155 9.37 -11.83 -1.94
N ASP A 156 8.69 -11.07 -1.08
CA ASP A 156 8.16 -11.57 0.19
C ASP A 156 6.97 -12.53 -0.04
N PRO A 157 7.12 -13.84 0.29
CA PRO A 157 6.04 -14.82 0.12
C PRO A 157 4.85 -14.59 1.04
N LYS A 158 4.95 -13.74 2.06
CA LYS A 158 3.86 -13.41 3.00
C LYS A 158 2.86 -12.42 2.42
N VAL A 159 3.20 -11.72 1.33
CA VAL A 159 2.32 -10.78 0.64
C VAL A 159 1.41 -11.57 -0.33
N CYS A 160 0.50 -12.37 0.22
CA CYS A 160 -0.34 -13.29 -0.58
C CYS A 160 -1.79 -13.43 -0.11
N ASP A 161 -2.24 -12.64 0.86
CA ASP A 161 -3.63 -12.61 1.32
C ASP A 161 -4.45 -11.52 0.63
N LEU A 162 -5.74 -11.78 0.41
CA LEU A 162 -6.65 -10.86 -0.29
C LEU A 162 -6.75 -9.47 0.35
N PRO A 163 -6.89 -9.29 1.69
CA PRO A 163 -7.04 -7.97 2.33
C PRO A 163 -5.69 -7.32 2.68
N ARG A 164 -4.65 -7.67 1.92
CA ARG A 164 -3.28 -7.17 2.13
C ARG A 164 -3.23 -5.67 1.88
N VAL A 165 -2.61 -4.97 2.82
CA VAL A 165 -2.35 -3.54 2.73
C VAL A 165 -0.92 -3.28 2.33
N MET A 166 -0.72 -2.30 1.44
CA MET A 166 0.58 -1.83 0.97
C MET A 166 0.72 -0.34 1.31
N ARG A 167 1.96 0.16 1.42
CA ARG A 167 2.20 1.59 1.70
C ARG A 167 1.57 2.44 0.60
N LEU A 168 0.89 3.52 1.00
CA LEU A 168 0.29 4.48 0.09
C LEU A 168 1.35 5.50 -0.36
N PRO A 169 1.71 5.58 -1.64
CA PRO A 169 2.59 6.63 -2.15
C PRO A 169 2.09 8.03 -1.81
N GLY A 170 3.03 8.96 -1.59
CA GLY A 170 2.76 10.30 -1.07
C GLY A 170 2.73 10.40 0.46
N PHE A 171 2.58 9.29 1.18
CA PHE A 171 2.73 9.25 2.64
C PHE A 171 4.14 8.83 3.07
N TRP A 172 4.51 9.20 4.30
CA TRP A 172 5.84 9.00 4.85
C TRP A 172 5.97 7.64 5.55
N HIS A 173 7.00 6.89 5.13
CA HIS A 173 7.58 5.77 5.87
C HIS A 173 8.48 6.32 6.98
N GLN A 174 8.20 5.96 8.23
CA GLN A 174 8.85 6.54 9.42
C GLN A 174 9.58 5.51 10.30
N LYS A 175 9.70 4.25 9.83
CA LYS A 175 10.29 3.17 10.64
C LYS A 175 11.75 3.46 11.04
N SER A 176 12.42 4.26 10.23
CA SER A 176 13.79 4.77 10.37
C SER A 176 13.80 6.26 9.98
N GLU A 177 14.88 6.74 9.35
CA GLU A 177 14.88 8.06 8.70
C GLU A 177 13.63 8.22 7.81
N PRO A 178 12.86 9.30 7.96
CA PRO A 178 11.64 9.51 7.19
C PRO A 178 11.91 9.48 5.68
N PHE A 179 11.11 8.69 4.97
CA PHE A 179 11.16 8.58 3.52
C PHE A 179 9.76 8.66 2.95
N MET A 180 9.54 9.52 1.96
CA MET A 180 8.26 9.56 1.25
C MET A 180 8.16 8.33 0.34
N THR A 181 7.23 7.42 0.66
CA THR A 181 6.89 6.32 -0.26
C THR A 181 6.49 6.96 -1.58
N ARG A 182 7.07 6.52 -2.70
CA ARG A 182 6.88 7.23 -3.97
C ARG A 182 6.60 6.38 -5.18
N LEU A 183 5.74 6.89 -6.06
CA LEU A 183 5.59 6.40 -7.43
C LEU A 183 6.89 6.64 -8.19
N VAL A 184 7.31 5.63 -8.95
CA VAL A 184 8.46 5.72 -9.84
C VAL A 184 7.93 5.90 -11.25
N GLN A 185 8.32 7.00 -11.89
CA GLN A 185 8.03 7.19 -13.30
C GLN A 185 8.93 6.24 -14.10
N LEU A 186 8.33 5.24 -14.75
CA LEU A 186 9.04 4.42 -15.72
C LEU A 186 9.19 5.24 -17.00
N GLU A 187 10.43 5.43 -17.48
CA GLU A 187 10.63 5.98 -18.81
C GLU A 187 10.09 4.98 -19.84
N ALA A 188 9.28 5.47 -20.79
CA ALA A 188 8.83 4.63 -21.89
C ALA A 188 10.06 4.10 -22.65
N LYS A 189 10.18 2.78 -22.76
CA LYS A 189 11.21 2.14 -23.61
C LYS A 189 11.01 2.67 -25.04
N LYS A 190 12.02 3.37 -25.57
CA LYS A 190 12.09 3.81 -26.97
C LYS A 190 12.20 2.63 -27.92
#